data_AF-A0A6C2YWF2-F1
#
_entry.id   AF-A0A6C2YWF2-F1
#
_cell.length_a   1.000
_cell.length_b   1.000
_cell.length_c   1.000
_cell.angle_alpha   90.00
_cell.angle_beta   90.00
_cell.angle_gamma   90.00
#
_symmetry.space_group_name_H-M   'P 1'
#
loop_
_entity.id
_entity.type
_entity.pdbx_description
1 polymer ?
#
loop_
_entity_poly.entity_id
_entity_poly.type
_entity_poly.pdbx_seq_one_letter_code
_entity_poly.pdbx_strand_id
1 'polypeptide(L)'
;MKHIIRFVAAILAMACLTFPSVAQDAATTDTLRLHAIFGSNMVLQRGKPIAIWGWAAPGAAVIVQLGNDKAEATAAADKGRWEVTFAARDASAEPQTLTVTAGGEKVEMVNIVVGDVWVMYGQSNMAFPLKQVSNRDTESAQANLPNLRLFSITGNEQADPQEDIRREAIDTKGWVASTPETALEFSAIGFVFGKQIQLSTRIPIGVIKNSRGGASMEALVPIQKFQEIPSGKALVESIKAQRASFDLQAESLKTYEKELNDARKKKLPEDKWPKKPVNGENVRSWNIPGKSPSHPASVYNGMFGVFKGYNIKGVLLHHGHNNAMTNNCRPKLYRWMTKALIEGVREDFKDPTIAYGVIGFCAGGRPQTEEDFELQPPGPAYIREAQRLGVEDLKNPLINGYIPAYDVQVPGLHPTRKIEHGQRAARWALNKFYDKKAQWEEAKLLSVKPEGDEMILSFDRRVHADDMTPIIEGFAVAGEDGKFYKAYARNSTKGDFWTAAKIVHVWSPLVPKPVALRYAWGHSPMGNLKVNGHQEMPIPEFRTDSWDLPESEDLTDKGLTREFSKQWQDGGKARLEYRRTEEAKRALEILERLKTLGKPAS
;
A
#
# COMPACT_ATOMS: atom_id res chain seq x y z
N MET A 1 57.92 11.72 84.09
CA MET A 1 56.98 10.57 83.99
C MET A 1 56.35 10.65 82.59
N LYS A 2 56.69 9.73 81.67
CA LYS A 2 55.86 8.55 81.30
C LYS A 2 54.48 9.02 80.78
N HIS A 3 53.97 8.80 79.55
CA HIS A 3 54.06 7.79 78.48
C HIS A 3 53.39 8.43 77.22
N ILE A 4 53.79 8.26 75.95
CA ILE A 4 53.77 7.09 75.03
C ILE A 4 52.34 6.66 74.56
N ILE A 5 52.19 6.52 73.21
CA ILE A 5 51.24 5.71 72.36
C ILE A 5 49.99 6.42 71.76
N ARG A 6 49.98 6.74 70.43
CA ARG A 6 49.46 6.03 69.20
C ARG A 6 47.92 6.12 69.03
N PHE A 7 47.21 6.10 67.88
CA PHE A 7 47.37 5.57 66.50
C PHE A 7 46.31 6.26 65.56
N VAL A 8 46.72 6.74 64.37
CA VAL A 8 46.22 6.60 62.95
C VAL A 8 44.75 6.79 62.48
N ALA A 9 44.67 7.35 61.25
CA ALA A 9 43.69 7.22 60.12
C ALA A 9 42.74 8.42 59.87
N ALA A 10 42.43 8.86 58.65
CA ALA A 10 43.04 8.75 57.32
C ALA A 10 42.37 9.85 56.44
N ILE A 11 43.14 10.45 55.53
CA ILE A 11 42.77 11.57 54.64
C ILE A 11 42.11 11.02 53.37
N LEU A 12 41.02 11.64 52.91
CA LEU A 12 40.49 11.47 51.55
C LEU A 12 40.23 12.86 50.95
N ALA A 13 41.15 13.27 50.07
CA ALA A 13 41.06 14.45 49.23
C ALA A 13 40.27 14.12 47.96
N MET A 14 39.23 14.90 47.68
CA MET A 14 38.41 14.82 46.47
C MET A 14 39.14 15.54 45.32
N ALA A 15 39.60 14.78 44.32
CA ALA A 15 40.11 15.31 43.06
C ALA A 15 38.96 15.49 42.07
N CYS A 16 38.68 16.73 41.66
CA CYS A 16 37.81 17.04 40.54
C CYS A 16 38.52 16.64 39.23
N LEU A 17 38.11 15.53 38.64
CA LEU A 17 38.48 15.14 37.28
C LEU A 17 37.47 15.75 36.30
N THR A 18 37.90 16.79 35.60
CA THR A 18 37.21 17.29 34.41
C THR A 18 37.34 16.25 33.30
N PHE A 19 36.24 15.59 32.95
CA PHE A 19 36.18 14.75 31.76
C PHE A 19 36.22 15.65 30.51
N PRO A 20 37.11 15.42 29.54
CA PRO A 20 36.98 16.07 28.24
C PRO A 20 35.69 15.57 27.60
N SER A 21 34.80 16.53 27.29
CA SER A 21 33.66 16.33 26.40
C SER A 21 34.18 15.72 25.09
N VAL A 22 33.90 14.44 24.86
CA VAL A 22 34.02 13.85 23.53
C VAL A 22 32.91 14.47 22.71
N ALA A 23 33.23 15.58 22.02
CA ALA A 23 32.43 16.09 20.94
C ALA A 23 32.35 14.96 19.91
N GLN A 24 31.13 14.46 19.73
CA GLN A 24 30.83 13.49 18.69
C GLN A 24 30.98 14.27 17.37
N ASP A 25 32.09 14.05 16.66
CA ASP A 25 32.35 14.66 15.35
C ASP A 25 31.16 14.33 14.44
N ALA A 26 30.28 15.31 14.27
CA ALA A 26 29.34 15.33 13.17
C ALA A 26 30.21 15.47 11.92
N ALA A 27 30.33 14.40 11.14
CA ALA A 27 31.00 14.43 9.86
C ALA A 27 30.41 15.58 9.02
N THR A 28 31.12 16.70 8.97
CA THR A 28 30.80 17.82 8.09
C THR A 28 31.04 17.32 6.68
N THR A 29 29.97 17.19 5.89
CA THR A 29 30.12 16.90 4.47
C THR A 29 30.65 18.17 3.81
N ASP A 30 31.97 18.29 3.73
CA ASP A 30 32.64 19.41 3.03
C ASP A 30 32.36 19.40 1.52
N THR A 31 31.87 18.27 0.98
CA THR A 31 31.59 18.07 -0.44
C THR A 31 30.20 18.51 -0.84
N LEU A 32 30.11 19.34 -1.89
CA LEU A 32 28.87 19.68 -2.58
C LEU A 32 28.15 18.42 -3.08
N ARG A 33 26.90 18.24 -2.65
CA ARG A 33 26.03 17.16 -3.11
C ARG A 33 24.58 17.60 -3.12
N LEU A 34 23.80 17.06 -4.05
CA LEU A 34 22.34 17.19 -4.05
C LEU A 34 21.70 16.00 -3.36
N HIS A 35 20.45 16.18 -2.92
CA HIS A 35 19.58 15.07 -2.52
C HIS A 35 19.48 14.03 -3.64
N ALA A 36 19.53 12.75 -3.30
CA ALA A 36 19.68 11.66 -4.25
C ALA A 36 18.43 11.40 -5.13
N ILE A 37 17.33 12.12 -4.88
CA ILE A 37 16.18 12.19 -5.81
C ILE A 37 16.53 12.96 -7.08
N PHE A 38 17.50 13.88 -7.03
CA PHE A 38 17.91 14.68 -8.19
C PHE A 38 18.96 13.93 -9.00
N GLY A 39 18.79 13.91 -10.32
CA GLY A 39 19.74 13.30 -11.25
C GLY A 39 19.39 13.61 -12.70
N SER A 40 20.31 13.27 -13.61
CA SER A 40 20.03 13.35 -15.05
C SER A 40 18.82 12.48 -15.43
N ASN A 41 18.11 12.86 -16.50
CA ASN A 41 16.87 12.21 -16.99
C ASN A 41 15.63 12.36 -16.08
N MET A 42 15.67 13.17 -15.03
CA MET A 42 14.51 13.33 -14.13
C MET A 42 13.36 14.14 -14.74
N VAL A 43 12.19 14.06 -14.09
CA VAL A 43 11.00 14.85 -14.42
C VAL A 43 10.66 15.75 -13.24
N LEU A 44 10.71 17.06 -13.41
CA LEU A 44 10.25 18.00 -12.39
C LEU A 44 8.74 18.24 -12.51
N GLN A 45 8.04 18.32 -11.38
CA GLN A 45 6.59 18.53 -11.35
C GLN A 45 6.20 19.92 -11.88
N ARG A 46 5.39 19.95 -12.94
CA ARG A 46 4.81 21.16 -13.54
C ARG A 46 3.78 21.82 -12.64
N GLY A 47 3.52 23.10 -12.89
CA GLY A 47 2.43 23.87 -12.27
C GLY A 47 2.62 24.12 -10.78
N LYS A 48 3.81 23.85 -10.23
CA LYS A 48 4.20 24.12 -8.84
C LYS A 48 5.61 24.70 -8.81
N PRO A 49 5.96 25.56 -7.83
CA PRO A 49 7.33 26.02 -7.65
C PRO A 49 8.32 24.85 -7.56
N ILE A 50 9.52 25.00 -8.09
CA ILE A 50 10.50 23.91 -8.15
C ILE A 50 11.56 24.14 -7.08
N ALA A 51 11.48 23.36 -6.00
CA ALA A 51 12.49 23.35 -4.95
C ALA A 51 13.65 22.42 -5.33
N ILE A 52 14.89 22.92 -5.23
CA ILE A 52 16.13 22.16 -5.39
C ILE A 52 16.95 22.33 -4.12
N TRP A 53 17.41 21.24 -3.53
CA TRP A 53 18.17 21.27 -2.29
C TRP A 53 19.30 20.25 -2.26
N GLY A 54 20.22 20.47 -1.33
CA GLY A 54 21.38 19.63 -1.12
C GLY A 54 22.16 20.05 0.10
N TRP A 55 23.43 19.66 0.12
CA TRP A 55 24.40 19.99 1.15
C TRP A 55 25.69 20.49 0.50
N ALA A 56 26.37 21.40 1.17
CA ALA A 56 27.70 21.89 0.84
C ALA A 56 28.42 22.24 2.15
N ALA A 57 29.69 22.65 2.10
CA ALA A 57 30.38 23.15 3.29
C ALA A 57 29.54 24.26 3.99
N PRO A 58 29.36 24.22 5.33
CA PRO A 58 28.60 25.23 6.06
C PRO A 58 29.07 26.66 5.75
N GLY A 59 28.13 27.57 5.46
CA GLY A 59 28.42 28.96 5.08
C GLY A 59 28.83 29.16 3.62
N ALA A 60 28.99 28.10 2.82
CA ALA A 60 29.31 28.23 1.40
C ALA A 60 28.18 28.93 0.61
N ALA A 61 28.55 29.83 -0.29
CA ALA A 61 27.63 30.35 -1.30
C ALA A 61 27.36 29.27 -2.35
N VAL A 62 26.08 29.02 -2.62
CA VAL A 62 25.60 28.01 -3.57
C VAL A 62 24.86 28.70 -4.70
N ILE A 63 25.28 28.45 -5.93
CA ILE A 63 24.63 28.95 -7.13
C ILE A 63 23.97 27.77 -7.84
N VAL A 64 22.68 27.90 -8.15
CA VAL A 64 21.90 26.87 -8.85
C VAL A 64 21.34 27.48 -10.13
N GLN A 65 21.62 26.83 -11.26
CA GLN A 65 21.15 27.22 -12.58
C GLN A 65 20.27 26.11 -13.15
N LEU A 66 19.01 26.40 -13.49
CA LEU A 66 18.09 25.47 -14.14
C LEU A 66 17.67 26.03 -15.52
N GLY A 67 18.31 25.52 -16.58
CA GLY A 67 18.17 26.12 -17.91
C GLY A 67 18.72 27.54 -17.91
N ASN A 68 17.87 28.53 -18.21
CA ASN A 68 18.24 29.95 -18.21
C ASN A 68 18.03 30.65 -16.85
N ASP A 69 17.32 30.02 -15.91
CA ASP A 69 17.04 30.63 -14.60
C ASP A 69 18.15 30.35 -13.60
N LYS A 70 18.56 31.39 -12.87
CA LYS A 70 19.56 31.34 -11.81
C LYS A 70 18.93 31.62 -10.44
N ALA A 71 19.34 30.88 -9.42
CA ALA A 71 19.02 31.15 -8.03
C ALA A 71 20.27 30.95 -7.16
N GLU A 72 20.31 31.61 -6.00
CA GLU A 72 21.43 31.58 -5.07
C GLU A 72 20.93 31.26 -3.66
N ALA A 73 21.75 30.54 -2.89
CA ALA A 73 21.51 30.21 -1.50
C ALA A 73 22.82 30.21 -0.71
N THR A 74 22.72 30.17 0.61
CA THR A 74 23.87 29.94 1.50
C THR A 74 23.64 28.64 2.27
N ALA A 75 24.64 27.77 2.28
CA ALA A 75 24.60 26.53 3.06
C ALA A 75 24.49 26.85 4.55
N ALA A 76 23.50 26.25 5.21
CA ALA A 76 23.24 26.49 6.63
C ALA A 76 24.42 26.08 7.51
N ALA A 77 24.60 26.78 8.64
CA ALA A 77 25.66 26.49 9.60
C ALA A 77 25.56 25.07 10.18
N ASP A 78 24.35 24.56 10.36
CA ASP A 78 24.09 23.19 10.81
C ASP A 78 24.05 22.25 9.60
N LYS A 79 25.08 21.39 9.49
CA LYS A 79 25.24 20.33 8.47
C LYS A 79 25.27 20.80 7.01
N GLY A 80 25.25 22.10 6.71
CA GLY A 80 25.47 22.59 5.35
C GLY A 80 24.29 22.47 4.38
N ARG A 81 23.06 22.25 4.88
CA ARG A 81 21.88 22.15 4.00
C ARG A 81 21.60 23.50 3.30
N TRP A 82 21.32 23.46 2.01
CA TRP A 82 20.88 24.61 1.22
C TRP A 82 19.65 24.26 0.38
N GLU A 83 18.86 25.26 0.01
CA GLU A 83 17.67 25.11 -0.83
C GLU A 83 17.44 26.38 -1.64
N VAL A 84 17.05 26.22 -2.89
CA VAL A 84 16.55 27.30 -3.77
C VAL A 84 15.17 26.91 -4.30
N THR A 85 14.38 27.91 -4.67
CA THR A 85 13.08 27.71 -5.33
C THR A 85 13.03 28.48 -6.64
N PHE A 86 12.68 27.79 -7.72
CA PHE A 86 12.35 28.39 -9.01
C PHE A 86 10.84 28.54 -9.17
N ALA A 87 10.41 29.44 -10.05
CA ALA A 87 9.02 29.60 -10.40
C ALA A 87 8.42 28.31 -11.00
N ALA A 88 7.10 28.18 -10.90
CA ALA A 88 6.37 27.09 -11.56
C ALA A 88 6.57 27.15 -13.07
N ARG A 89 6.69 25.98 -13.70
CA ARG A 89 6.83 25.83 -15.15
C ARG A 89 5.71 24.97 -15.72
N ASP A 90 5.35 25.24 -16.97
CA ASP A 90 4.45 24.37 -17.74
C ASP A 90 5.15 23.08 -18.16
N ALA A 91 4.36 22.11 -18.64
CA ALA A 91 4.91 20.87 -19.16
C ALA A 91 5.82 21.16 -20.38
N SER A 92 7.03 20.62 -20.38
CA SER A 92 7.93 20.70 -21.52
C SER A 92 8.79 19.45 -21.60
N ALA A 93 8.82 18.84 -22.78
CA ALA A 93 9.72 17.74 -23.12
C ALA A 93 11.10 18.23 -23.58
N GLU A 94 11.33 19.54 -23.64
CA GLU A 94 12.62 20.11 -24.02
C GLU A 94 13.65 19.87 -22.90
N PRO A 95 14.75 19.16 -23.18
CA PRO A 95 15.80 18.90 -22.20
C PRO A 95 16.40 20.18 -21.61
N GLN A 96 16.46 20.26 -20.29
CA GLN A 96 17.15 21.30 -19.54
C GLN A 96 18.36 20.72 -18.80
N THR A 97 19.31 21.60 -18.47
CA THR A 97 20.45 21.29 -17.61
C THR A 97 20.28 21.97 -16.26
N LEU A 98 20.56 21.24 -15.17
CA LEU A 98 20.72 21.78 -13.83
C LEU A 98 22.21 21.79 -13.49
N THR A 99 22.73 22.95 -13.13
CA THR A 99 24.10 23.10 -12.64
C THR A 99 24.08 23.68 -11.24
N VAL A 100 24.85 23.08 -10.33
CA VAL A 100 25.05 23.61 -8.98
C VAL A 100 26.53 23.82 -8.75
N THR A 101 26.91 25.00 -8.26
CA THR A 101 28.28 25.30 -7.88
C THR A 101 28.35 25.82 -6.44
N ALA A 102 29.37 25.39 -5.70
CA ALA A 102 29.66 25.85 -4.35
C ALA A 102 31.12 25.55 -4.02
N GLY A 103 31.85 26.48 -3.40
CA GLY A 103 33.22 26.22 -2.92
C GLY A 103 34.23 25.77 -4.00
N GLY A 104 33.99 26.08 -5.29
CA GLY A 104 34.82 25.64 -6.41
C GLY A 104 34.40 24.29 -7.02
N GLU A 105 33.47 23.56 -6.40
CA GLU A 105 32.89 22.33 -6.93
C GLU A 105 31.73 22.63 -7.89
N LYS A 106 31.51 21.73 -8.85
CA LYS A 106 30.40 21.79 -9.82
C LYS A 106 29.73 20.42 -9.94
N VAL A 107 28.41 20.38 -9.76
CA VAL A 107 27.56 19.24 -10.09
C VAL A 107 26.68 19.62 -11.28
N GLU A 108 26.63 18.76 -12.29
CA GLU A 108 25.82 18.97 -13.49
C GLU A 108 24.90 17.77 -13.73
N MET A 109 23.63 18.05 -14.01
CA MET A 109 22.61 17.06 -14.37
C MET A 109 21.93 17.50 -15.67
N VAL A 110 21.79 16.57 -16.61
CA VAL A 110 21.32 16.85 -17.97
C VAL A 110 20.02 16.11 -18.27
N ASN A 111 19.33 16.52 -19.33
CA ASN A 111 18.08 15.90 -19.77
C ASN A 111 16.98 15.93 -18.72
N ILE A 112 16.83 17.07 -18.05
CA ILE A 112 15.75 17.33 -17.11
C ILE A 112 14.55 17.87 -17.88
N VAL A 113 13.39 17.26 -17.70
CA VAL A 113 12.14 17.69 -18.35
C VAL A 113 11.10 18.08 -17.30
N VAL A 114 10.06 18.81 -17.70
CA VAL A 114 9.00 19.27 -16.79
C VAL A 114 7.68 18.58 -17.16
N GLY A 115 7.04 17.93 -16.18
CA GLY A 115 5.92 17.02 -16.40
C GLY A 115 5.12 16.72 -15.14
N ASP A 116 4.39 15.61 -15.10
CA ASP A 116 3.71 15.16 -13.87
C ASP A 116 4.47 13.99 -13.23
N VAL A 117 4.63 14.03 -11.91
CA VAL A 117 5.33 12.99 -11.13
C VAL A 117 4.33 12.21 -10.27
N TRP A 118 4.36 10.89 -10.37
CA TRP A 118 3.52 9.99 -9.59
C TRP A 118 4.35 9.02 -8.76
N VAL A 119 3.91 8.76 -7.51
CA VAL A 119 4.56 7.78 -6.62
C VAL A 119 3.73 6.51 -6.53
N MET A 120 4.36 5.37 -6.76
CA MET A 120 3.77 4.04 -6.61
C MET A 120 4.12 3.52 -5.23
N TYR A 121 3.20 3.68 -4.27
CA TYR A 121 3.38 3.34 -2.85
C TYR A 121 2.69 2.03 -2.47
N GLY A 122 3.25 1.30 -1.50
CA GLY A 122 2.64 0.07 -1.01
C GLY A 122 3.65 -1.05 -0.77
N GLN A 123 3.23 -2.29 -1.05
CA GLN A 123 3.98 -3.51 -0.75
C GLN A 123 4.28 -4.36 -2.00
N SER A 124 4.45 -5.67 -1.85
CA SER A 124 4.96 -6.58 -2.89
C SER A 124 4.16 -6.57 -4.19
N ASN A 125 2.82 -6.46 -4.15
CA ASN A 125 2.02 -6.40 -5.37
C ASN A 125 2.21 -5.07 -6.15
N MET A 126 2.53 -3.96 -5.46
CA MET A 126 2.97 -2.72 -6.12
C MET A 126 4.41 -2.84 -6.62
N ALA A 127 5.28 -3.52 -5.87
CA ALA A 127 6.68 -3.73 -6.22
C ALA A 127 6.88 -4.71 -7.40
N PHE A 128 5.86 -5.50 -7.72
CA PHE A 128 5.94 -6.67 -8.59
C PHE A 128 6.40 -6.27 -10.01
N PRO A 129 7.50 -6.86 -10.50
CA PRO A 129 8.14 -6.37 -11.72
C PRO A 129 7.40 -6.81 -12.98
N LEU A 130 7.44 -5.97 -14.03
CA LEU A 130 6.81 -6.24 -15.31
C LEU A 130 7.29 -7.55 -15.94
N LYS A 131 8.56 -7.93 -15.77
CA LYS A 131 9.10 -9.21 -16.30
C LYS A 131 8.44 -10.47 -15.75
N GLN A 132 7.67 -10.36 -14.67
CA GLN A 132 6.96 -11.48 -14.03
C GLN A 132 5.46 -11.53 -14.37
N VAL A 133 4.92 -10.56 -15.13
CA VAL A 133 3.52 -10.61 -15.56
C VAL A 133 3.33 -11.46 -16.82
N SER A 134 2.11 -11.93 -17.06
CA SER A 134 1.77 -12.76 -18.22
C SER A 134 2.03 -12.08 -19.57
N ASN A 135 1.78 -10.76 -19.66
CA ASN A 135 1.81 -9.99 -20.91
C ASN A 135 3.10 -9.16 -21.07
N ARG A 136 4.17 -9.56 -20.37
CA ARG A 136 5.43 -8.80 -20.28
C ARG A 136 6.04 -8.42 -21.63
N ASP A 137 5.88 -9.28 -22.63
CA ASP A 137 6.41 -9.16 -23.98
C ASP A 137 5.71 -8.06 -24.78
N THR A 138 4.37 -8.06 -24.76
CA THR A 138 3.57 -7.02 -25.43
C THR A 138 3.73 -5.65 -24.75
N GLU A 139 3.94 -5.65 -23.44
CA GLU A 139 4.14 -4.44 -22.65
C GLU A 139 5.54 -3.85 -22.84
N SER A 140 6.59 -4.69 -22.84
CA SER A 140 7.96 -4.23 -23.06
C SER A 140 8.18 -3.73 -24.50
N ALA A 141 7.52 -4.32 -25.50
CA ALA A 141 7.58 -3.85 -26.88
C ALA A 141 7.07 -2.40 -27.06
N GLN A 142 6.22 -1.93 -26.15
CA GLN A 142 5.67 -0.57 -26.15
C GLN A 142 6.41 0.38 -25.20
N ALA A 143 7.50 -0.07 -24.58
CA ALA A 143 8.15 0.63 -23.50
C ALA A 143 9.18 1.69 -23.94
N ASN A 144 9.50 1.80 -25.23
CA ASN A 144 10.43 2.82 -25.72
C ASN A 144 9.77 4.21 -25.73
N LEU A 145 9.67 4.80 -24.54
CA LEU A 145 8.94 6.02 -24.27
C LEU A 145 9.89 6.99 -23.55
N PRO A 146 10.67 7.80 -24.29
CA PRO A 146 11.68 8.66 -23.66
C PRO A 146 11.06 9.66 -22.69
N ASN A 147 9.82 10.10 -22.90
CA ASN A 147 9.14 11.01 -21.98
C ASN A 147 8.46 10.30 -20.78
N LEU A 148 8.59 8.98 -20.65
CA LEU A 148 8.30 8.26 -19.42
C LEU A 148 9.63 8.00 -18.69
N ARG A 149 9.79 8.54 -17.49
CA ARG A 149 11.01 8.39 -16.69
C ARG A 149 10.71 7.62 -15.41
N LEU A 150 11.60 6.69 -15.07
CA LEU A 150 11.41 5.73 -13.99
C LEU A 150 12.48 5.96 -12.91
N PHE A 151 12.08 5.84 -11.65
CA PHE A 151 12.96 5.90 -10.48
C PHE A 151 12.52 4.85 -9.46
N SER A 152 13.41 3.96 -9.00
CA SER A 152 13.04 2.88 -8.06
C SER A 152 13.82 2.98 -6.77
N ILE A 153 13.09 3.01 -5.65
CA ILE A 153 13.62 2.96 -4.28
C ILE A 153 13.29 1.59 -3.68
N THR A 154 14.30 0.91 -3.13
CA THR A 154 14.14 -0.38 -2.45
C THR A 154 14.03 -0.22 -0.93
N GLY A 155 13.87 -1.34 -0.22
CA GLY A 155 13.67 -1.38 1.22
C GLY A 155 14.80 -0.71 2.00
N ASN A 156 14.44 0.31 2.78
CA ASN A 156 15.34 1.02 3.69
C ASN A 156 14.58 1.39 4.95
N GLU A 157 14.13 0.40 5.73
CA GLU A 157 13.39 0.66 6.96
C GLU A 157 14.28 1.33 8.01
N GLN A 158 13.83 2.46 8.55
CA GLN A 158 14.58 3.23 9.54
C GLN A 158 13.70 3.62 10.71
N ALA A 159 14.25 3.50 11.91
CA ALA A 159 13.54 3.82 13.14
C ALA A 159 13.27 5.33 13.28
N ASP A 160 14.10 6.16 12.66
CA ASP A 160 14.01 7.62 12.70
C ASP A 160 14.02 8.18 11.26
N PRO A 161 13.37 9.33 11.01
CA PRO A 161 13.35 9.96 9.71
C PRO A 161 14.75 10.19 9.13
N GLN A 162 14.94 9.87 7.85
CA GLN A 162 16.17 10.16 7.12
C GLN A 162 16.01 11.42 6.27
N GLU A 163 17.11 12.14 6.07
CA GLU A 163 17.12 13.38 5.28
C GLU A 163 17.46 13.16 3.80
N ASP A 164 17.91 11.96 3.41
CA ASP A 164 18.29 11.62 2.04
C ASP A 164 18.00 10.15 1.70
N ILE A 165 17.91 9.84 0.41
CA ILE A 165 17.86 8.47 -0.09
C ILE A 165 19.27 7.90 -0.10
N ARG A 166 19.46 6.75 0.53
CA ARG A 166 20.70 5.97 0.42
C ARG A 166 20.93 5.60 -1.05
N ARG A 167 22.07 5.95 -1.62
CA ARG A 167 22.33 5.74 -3.07
C ARG A 167 22.26 4.27 -3.46
N GLU A 168 22.72 3.39 -2.59
CA GLU A 168 22.62 1.94 -2.70
C GLU A 168 21.17 1.42 -2.66
N ALA A 169 20.23 2.21 -2.15
CA ALA A 169 18.81 1.88 -2.13
C ALA A 169 18.06 2.35 -3.40
N ILE A 170 18.77 2.87 -4.42
CA ILE A 170 18.17 3.27 -5.71
C ILE A 170 18.45 2.17 -6.75
N ASP A 171 17.48 1.28 -6.99
CA ASP A 171 17.66 0.13 -7.90
C ASP A 171 17.99 0.56 -9.34
N THR A 172 17.43 1.69 -9.79
CA THR A 172 17.64 2.25 -11.14
C THR A 172 18.93 3.05 -11.27
N LYS A 173 19.72 3.20 -10.19
CA LYS A 173 20.92 4.04 -10.11
C LYS A 173 20.69 5.49 -10.56
N GLY A 174 19.52 6.04 -10.23
CA GLY A 174 19.05 7.37 -10.63
C GLY A 174 17.78 7.32 -11.46
N TRP A 175 17.47 8.41 -12.16
CA TRP A 175 16.36 8.47 -13.11
C TRP A 175 16.77 7.87 -14.45
N VAL A 176 15.91 7.03 -15.02
CA VAL A 176 16.14 6.39 -16.33
C VAL A 176 14.97 6.63 -17.27
N ALA A 177 15.27 6.69 -18.57
CA ALA A 177 14.24 6.63 -19.61
C ALA A 177 13.55 5.26 -19.59
N SER A 178 12.27 5.23 -19.94
CA SER A 178 11.59 3.97 -20.23
C SER A 178 12.13 3.39 -21.54
N THR A 179 12.63 2.17 -21.45
CA THR A 179 13.05 1.28 -22.54
C THR A 179 12.49 -0.12 -22.24
N PRO A 180 12.49 -1.06 -23.21
CA PRO A 180 12.10 -2.44 -22.94
C PRO A 180 12.82 -3.04 -21.72
N GLU A 181 14.12 -2.79 -21.57
CA GLU A 181 14.96 -3.35 -20.50
C GLU A 181 14.64 -2.74 -19.14
N THR A 182 14.55 -1.41 -19.07
CA THR A 182 14.26 -0.71 -17.81
C THR A 182 12.83 -0.95 -17.34
N ALA A 183 11.87 -1.03 -18.26
CA ALA A 183 10.48 -1.31 -17.95
C ALA A 183 10.28 -2.72 -17.37
N LEU A 184 10.99 -3.74 -17.90
CA LEU A 184 10.92 -5.12 -17.41
C LEU A 184 11.29 -5.26 -15.92
N GLU A 185 12.23 -4.45 -15.46
CA GLU A 185 12.69 -4.43 -14.07
C GLU A 185 11.83 -3.54 -13.15
N PHE A 186 10.94 -2.73 -13.72
CA PHE A 186 10.11 -1.78 -13.00
C PHE A 186 8.76 -2.38 -12.56
N SER A 187 8.05 -1.68 -11.65
CA SER A 187 6.70 -2.05 -11.22
C SER A 187 5.76 -2.23 -12.42
N ALA A 188 5.08 -3.38 -12.53
CA ALA A 188 4.13 -3.63 -13.61
C ALA A 188 2.96 -2.63 -13.60
N ILE A 189 2.36 -2.42 -12.42
CA ILE A 189 1.25 -1.46 -12.24
C ILE A 189 1.74 -0.05 -12.55
N GLY A 190 2.90 0.34 -11.99
CA GLY A 190 3.48 1.67 -12.18
C GLY A 190 3.88 1.98 -13.63
N PHE A 191 4.49 1.02 -14.32
CA PHE A 191 4.83 1.15 -15.73
C PHE A 191 3.59 1.32 -16.60
N VAL A 192 2.59 0.43 -16.46
CA VAL A 192 1.35 0.50 -17.25
C VAL A 192 0.62 1.80 -16.99
N PHE A 193 0.52 2.22 -15.73
CA PHE A 193 -0.05 3.50 -15.37
C PHE A 193 0.68 4.65 -16.07
N GLY A 194 1.99 4.77 -15.89
CA GLY A 194 2.81 5.83 -16.47
C GLY A 194 2.74 5.86 -18.00
N LYS A 195 2.82 4.69 -18.65
CA LYS A 195 2.66 4.51 -20.10
C LYS A 195 1.34 5.08 -20.59
N GLN A 196 0.23 4.68 -19.98
CA GLN A 196 -1.11 5.09 -20.40
C GLN A 196 -1.31 6.60 -20.24
N ILE A 197 -0.83 7.19 -19.13
CA ILE A 197 -0.88 8.64 -18.94
C ILE A 197 -0.03 9.34 -20.00
N GLN A 198 1.24 8.93 -20.18
CA GLN A 198 2.19 9.56 -21.09
C GLN A 198 1.71 9.52 -22.55
N LEU A 199 1.20 8.37 -23.01
CA LEU A 199 0.68 8.23 -24.38
C LEU A 199 -0.58 9.08 -24.61
N SER A 200 -1.46 9.17 -23.61
CA SER A 200 -2.73 9.91 -23.73
C SER A 200 -2.53 11.42 -23.68
N THR A 201 -1.56 11.89 -22.89
CA THR A 201 -1.36 13.31 -22.58
C THR A 201 -0.22 13.93 -23.37
N ARG A 202 0.76 13.12 -23.83
CA ARG A 202 1.99 13.52 -24.51
C ARG A 202 2.92 14.41 -23.68
N ILE A 203 2.63 14.64 -22.40
CA ILE A 203 3.55 15.33 -21.47
C ILE A 203 4.58 14.34 -20.91
N PRO A 204 5.73 14.83 -20.41
CA PRO A 204 6.62 14.00 -19.62
C PRO A 204 5.95 13.48 -18.34
N ILE A 205 6.20 12.21 -18.02
CA ILE A 205 5.69 11.55 -16.81
C ILE A 205 6.85 10.91 -16.05
N GLY A 206 7.00 11.29 -14.79
CA GLY A 206 7.91 10.63 -13.86
C GLY A 206 7.15 9.62 -12.99
N VAL A 207 7.66 8.40 -12.86
CA VAL A 207 7.08 7.39 -11.97
C VAL A 207 8.13 6.92 -10.97
N ILE A 208 7.85 7.12 -9.68
CA ILE A 208 8.69 6.69 -8.57
C ILE A 208 8.11 5.40 -7.99
N LYS A 209 8.79 4.27 -8.16
CA LYS A 209 8.49 3.04 -7.40
C LYS A 209 9.03 3.19 -5.99
N ASN A 210 8.15 3.21 -5.00
CA ASN A 210 8.50 3.29 -3.58
C ASN A 210 7.67 2.23 -2.85
N SER A 211 8.14 0.99 -2.77
CA SER A 211 7.29 -0.08 -2.27
C SER A 211 8.09 -1.11 -1.50
N ARG A 212 7.59 -1.53 -0.34
CA ARG A 212 8.27 -2.50 0.51
C ARG A 212 7.44 -3.77 0.72
N GLY A 213 7.88 -4.86 0.09
CA GLY A 213 7.26 -6.17 0.27
C GLY A 213 7.24 -6.59 1.73
N GLY A 214 6.11 -7.09 2.21
CA GLY A 214 5.94 -7.51 3.59
C GLY A 214 5.77 -6.37 4.60
N ALA A 215 5.54 -5.13 4.14
CA ALA A 215 5.17 -4.06 5.03
C ALA A 215 3.71 -4.19 5.52
N SER A 216 3.45 -3.72 6.74
CA SER A 216 2.09 -3.45 7.21
C SER A 216 1.82 -1.95 7.16
N MET A 217 0.53 -1.57 7.19
CA MET A 217 0.13 -0.17 6.99
C MET A 217 0.74 0.79 8.01
N GLU A 218 0.96 0.30 9.23
CA GLU A 218 1.66 0.95 10.33
C GLU A 218 3.00 1.55 9.88
N ALA A 219 3.78 0.83 9.06
CA ALA A 219 5.09 1.28 8.63
C ALA A 219 5.06 2.38 7.58
N LEU A 220 3.95 2.52 6.87
CA LEU A 220 3.78 3.50 5.80
C LEU A 220 3.27 4.85 6.31
N VAL A 221 2.56 4.86 7.43
CA VAL A 221 1.96 6.06 8.00
C VAL A 221 3.04 6.97 8.61
N PRO A 222 3.04 8.29 8.34
CA PRO A 222 3.96 9.23 8.99
C PRO A 222 3.80 9.23 10.52
N ILE A 223 4.92 9.27 11.24
CA ILE A 223 4.94 9.03 12.69
C ILE A 223 4.08 10.03 13.48
N GLN A 224 3.99 11.28 13.02
CA GLN A 224 3.22 12.34 13.65
C GLN A 224 1.71 12.03 13.69
N LYS A 225 1.19 11.28 12.71
CA LYS A 225 -0.23 10.94 12.63
C LYS A 225 -0.64 9.87 13.63
N PHE A 226 0.30 9.13 14.23
CA PHE A 226 -0.01 8.15 15.27
C PHE A 226 -0.60 8.75 16.55
N GLN A 227 -0.44 10.06 16.78
CA GLN A 227 -1.09 10.75 17.90
C GLN A 227 -2.61 10.86 17.73
N GLU A 228 -3.12 10.78 16.49
CA GLU A 228 -4.53 10.88 16.15
C GLU A 228 -5.21 9.51 16.00
N ILE A 229 -4.42 8.43 15.96
CA ILE A 229 -4.93 7.07 15.78
C ILE A 229 -5.25 6.48 17.15
N PRO A 230 -6.43 5.88 17.36
CA PRO A 230 -6.75 5.14 18.59
C PRO A 230 -5.65 4.13 18.94
N SER A 231 -5.14 4.21 20.17
CA SER A 231 -4.00 3.40 20.67
C SER A 231 -2.66 3.57 19.91
N GLY A 232 -2.58 4.46 18.93
CA GLY A 232 -1.38 4.71 18.12
C GLY A 232 -0.22 5.28 18.96
N LYS A 233 -0.51 6.23 19.87
CA LYS A 233 0.48 6.77 20.81
C LYS A 233 1.11 5.67 21.68
N ALA A 234 0.28 4.78 22.23
CA ALA A 234 0.74 3.68 23.08
C ALA A 234 1.64 2.71 22.30
N LEU A 235 1.29 2.40 21.04
CA LEU A 235 2.12 1.59 20.16
C LEU A 235 3.50 2.23 19.92
N VAL A 236 3.54 3.53 19.61
CA VAL A 236 4.81 4.25 19.39
C VAL A 236 5.68 4.25 20.66
N GLU A 237 5.10 4.51 21.83
CA GLU A 237 5.85 4.49 23.10
C GLU A 237 6.35 3.08 23.46
N SER A 238 5.56 2.04 23.18
CA SER A 238 5.99 0.65 23.35
C SER A 238 7.23 0.33 22.51
N ILE A 239 7.24 0.72 21.23
CA ILE A 239 8.41 0.53 20.36
C ILE A 239 9.61 1.35 20.83
N LYS A 240 9.41 2.59 21.32
CA LYS A 240 10.51 3.38 21.91
C LYS A 240 11.10 2.70 23.14
N ALA A 241 10.27 2.17 24.04
CA ALA A 241 10.74 1.43 25.21
C ALA A 241 11.55 0.19 24.80
N GLN A 242 11.03 -0.59 23.83
CA GLN A 242 11.75 -1.75 23.28
C GLN A 242 13.11 -1.35 22.67
N ARG A 243 13.18 -0.24 21.94
CA ARG A 243 14.43 0.31 21.39
C ARG A 243 15.42 0.66 22.49
N ALA A 244 14.98 1.32 23.56
CA ALA A 244 15.84 1.74 24.66
C ALA A 244 16.47 0.54 25.41
N SER A 245 15.77 -0.59 25.47
CA SER A 245 16.25 -1.81 26.10
C SER A 245 16.92 -2.81 25.13
N PHE A 246 17.00 -2.50 23.83
CA PHE A 246 17.47 -3.45 22.83
C PHE A 246 19.00 -3.56 22.83
N ASP A 247 19.51 -4.74 23.11
CA ASP A 247 20.92 -5.07 22.97
C ASP A 247 21.16 -5.83 21.64
N LEU A 248 21.75 -5.12 20.68
CA LEU A 248 22.07 -5.67 19.37
C LEU A 248 23.06 -6.84 19.46
N GLN A 249 24.05 -6.78 20.35
CA GLN A 249 25.06 -7.81 20.46
C GLN A 249 24.50 -9.07 21.13
N ALA A 250 23.65 -8.91 22.14
CA ALA A 250 22.95 -10.05 22.73
C ALA A 250 22.02 -10.74 21.71
N GLU A 251 21.22 -10.00 20.94
CA GLU A 251 20.33 -10.59 19.92
C GLU A 251 21.13 -11.22 18.75
N SER A 252 22.25 -10.61 18.38
CA SER A 252 23.22 -11.13 17.41
C SER A 252 23.79 -12.49 17.85
N LEU A 253 24.26 -12.58 19.09
CA LEU A 253 24.81 -13.81 19.65
C LEU A 253 23.74 -14.91 19.75
N LYS A 254 22.53 -14.56 20.21
CA LYS A 254 21.39 -15.48 20.28
C LYS A 254 21.00 -16.01 18.88
N THR A 255 21.00 -15.16 17.87
CA THR A 255 20.74 -15.56 16.48
C THR A 255 21.80 -16.53 15.99
N TYR A 256 23.08 -16.22 16.21
CA TYR A 256 24.21 -17.08 15.88
C TYR A 256 24.12 -18.46 16.55
N GLU A 257 23.84 -18.50 17.86
CA GLU A 257 23.69 -19.75 18.61
C GLU A 257 22.56 -20.62 18.07
N LYS A 258 21.42 -20.00 17.71
CA LYS A 258 20.30 -20.70 17.07
C LYS A 258 20.71 -21.30 15.72
N GLU A 259 21.31 -20.51 14.84
CA GLU A 259 21.73 -20.98 13.51
C GLU A 259 22.79 -22.08 13.60
N LEU A 260 23.72 -21.96 14.56
CA LEU A 260 24.73 -22.99 14.82
C LEU A 260 24.09 -24.30 15.31
N ASN A 261 23.12 -24.22 16.21
CA ASN A 261 22.36 -25.38 16.69
C ASN A 261 21.54 -26.02 15.57
N ASP A 262 20.94 -25.24 14.67
CA ASP A 262 20.22 -25.75 13.50
C ASP A 262 21.17 -26.42 12.49
N ALA A 263 22.37 -25.86 12.27
CA ALA A 263 23.40 -26.48 11.44
C ALA A 263 23.85 -27.83 12.01
N ARG A 264 24.06 -27.90 13.34
CA ARG A 264 24.38 -29.15 14.05
C ARG A 264 23.26 -30.18 13.93
N LYS A 265 22.00 -29.80 14.14
CA LYS A 265 20.83 -30.69 13.97
C LYS A 265 20.72 -31.25 12.55
N LYS A 266 21.03 -30.43 11.55
CA LYS A 266 21.08 -30.82 10.13
C LYS A 266 22.34 -31.59 9.74
N LYS A 267 23.28 -31.80 10.67
CA LYS A 267 24.58 -32.46 10.45
C LYS A 267 25.37 -31.84 9.29
N LEU A 268 25.30 -30.51 9.16
CA LEU A 268 26.10 -29.79 8.17
C LEU A 268 27.59 -29.88 8.57
N PRO A 269 28.51 -30.00 7.59
CA PRO A 269 29.94 -29.97 7.88
C PRO A 269 30.35 -28.60 8.44
N GLU A 270 31.42 -28.56 9.23
CA GLU A 270 31.79 -27.36 10.02
C GLU A 270 32.12 -26.15 9.16
N ASP A 271 32.63 -26.34 7.94
CA ASP A 271 32.88 -25.27 6.97
C ASP A 271 31.60 -24.58 6.49
N LYS A 272 30.43 -25.23 6.66
CA LYS A 272 29.09 -24.69 6.36
C LYS A 272 28.41 -24.06 7.58
N TRP A 273 29.04 -24.06 8.76
CA TRP A 273 28.45 -23.46 9.95
C TRP A 273 28.42 -21.93 9.82
N PRO A 274 27.45 -21.25 10.48
CA PRO A 274 27.48 -19.79 10.53
C PRO A 274 28.78 -19.32 11.19
N LYS A 275 29.32 -18.19 10.73
CA LYS A 275 30.46 -17.53 11.38
C LYS A 275 29.96 -16.67 12.54
N LYS A 276 30.75 -16.59 13.61
CA LYS A 276 30.40 -15.72 14.74
C LYS A 276 30.38 -14.26 14.27
N PRO A 277 29.26 -13.54 14.45
CA PRO A 277 29.15 -12.15 14.04
C PRO A 277 30.01 -11.23 14.92
N VAL A 278 30.45 -10.10 14.37
CA VAL A 278 31.30 -9.13 15.07
C VAL A 278 30.51 -7.89 15.50
N ASN A 279 29.65 -7.38 14.62
CA ASN A 279 28.94 -6.11 14.76
C ASN A 279 27.41 -6.26 14.61
N GLY A 280 26.88 -7.46 14.83
CA GLY A 280 25.45 -7.75 14.68
C GLY A 280 24.97 -7.76 13.22
N GLU A 281 25.86 -7.92 12.25
CA GLU A 281 25.56 -7.98 10.82
C GLU A 281 24.64 -9.15 10.42
N ASN A 282 24.50 -10.16 11.30
CA ASN A 282 23.56 -11.27 11.14
C ASN A 282 22.13 -10.94 11.60
N VAL A 283 21.93 -9.84 12.35
CA VAL A 283 20.61 -9.42 12.81
C VAL A 283 19.90 -8.69 11.67
N ARG A 284 18.81 -9.29 11.19
CA ARG A 284 17.96 -8.70 10.15
C ARG A 284 17.31 -7.41 10.68
N SER A 285 17.15 -6.41 9.82
CA SER A 285 16.59 -5.10 10.18
C SER A 285 15.24 -5.22 10.91
N TRP A 286 14.41 -6.18 10.54
CA TRP A 286 13.11 -6.37 11.16
C TRP A 286 13.10 -7.00 12.55
N ASN A 287 14.24 -7.49 13.02
CA ASN A 287 14.42 -7.89 14.42
C ASN A 287 14.87 -6.71 15.29
N ILE A 288 15.21 -5.57 14.69
CA ILE A 288 15.61 -4.36 15.42
C ILE A 288 14.35 -3.51 15.67
N PRO A 289 14.00 -3.20 16.93
CA PRO A 289 12.88 -2.34 17.25
C PRO A 289 12.92 -1.00 16.48
N GLY A 290 11.78 -0.58 15.95
CA GLY A 290 11.66 0.56 15.02
C GLY A 290 12.10 0.31 13.56
N LYS A 291 12.79 -0.79 13.23
CA LYS A 291 13.24 -1.08 11.84
C LYS A 291 12.54 -2.27 11.17
N SER A 292 11.50 -2.82 11.81
CA SER A 292 10.60 -3.79 11.17
C SER A 292 9.71 -3.10 10.13
N PRO A 293 9.46 -3.71 8.96
CA PRO A 293 8.49 -3.21 8.00
C PRO A 293 7.04 -3.27 8.51
N SER A 294 6.83 -3.68 9.77
CA SER A 294 5.54 -3.59 10.46
C SER A 294 5.55 -2.65 11.67
N HIS A 295 6.66 -1.96 11.95
CA HIS A 295 6.71 -0.96 13.03
C HIS A 295 6.28 0.42 12.54
N PRO A 296 5.65 1.24 13.40
CA PRO A 296 5.19 2.59 13.06
C PRO A 296 6.22 3.41 12.27
N ALA A 297 5.80 3.93 11.12
CA ALA A 297 6.56 4.82 10.23
C ALA A 297 7.90 4.30 9.70
N SER A 298 8.30 3.05 9.96
CA SER A 298 9.67 2.60 9.65
C SER A 298 9.99 2.65 8.16
N VAL A 299 9.03 2.32 7.30
CA VAL A 299 9.13 2.41 5.84
C VAL A 299 9.02 3.86 5.40
N TYR A 300 8.11 4.64 5.98
CA TYR A 300 7.98 6.06 5.68
C TYR A 300 9.30 6.81 5.92
N ASN A 301 9.91 6.60 7.08
CA ASN A 301 11.11 7.30 7.56
C ASN A 301 12.32 7.16 6.64
N GLY A 302 12.52 6.00 6.02
CA GLY A 302 13.68 5.74 5.16
C GLY A 302 13.37 5.59 3.68
N MET A 303 12.10 5.68 3.27
CA MET A 303 11.70 5.52 1.86
C MET A 303 10.82 6.63 1.30
N PHE A 304 9.62 6.91 1.85
CA PHE A 304 8.71 7.89 1.24
C PHE A 304 8.97 9.31 1.78
N GLY A 305 9.11 9.46 3.10
CA GLY A 305 9.31 10.74 3.76
C GLY A 305 10.66 11.40 3.46
N VAL A 306 11.62 10.65 2.92
CA VAL A 306 13.00 11.14 2.64
C VAL A 306 13.03 12.19 1.54
N PHE A 307 12.13 12.12 0.55
CA PHE A 307 12.07 13.07 -0.56
C PHE A 307 10.97 14.13 -0.39
N LYS A 308 10.49 14.35 0.86
CA LYS A 308 9.57 15.46 1.15
C LYS A 308 10.17 16.79 0.66
N GLY A 309 9.37 17.58 -0.05
CA GLY A 309 9.81 18.77 -0.77
C GLY A 309 9.98 18.57 -2.28
N TYR A 310 10.08 17.32 -2.76
CA TYR A 310 9.98 17.03 -4.19
C TYR A 310 8.52 17.06 -4.60
N ASN A 311 8.10 18.08 -5.35
CA ASN A 311 6.69 18.20 -5.73
C ASN A 311 6.23 16.99 -6.56
N ILE A 312 5.03 16.48 -6.24
CA ILE A 312 4.38 15.37 -6.92
C ILE A 312 2.94 15.72 -7.32
N LYS A 313 2.42 15.03 -8.32
CA LYS A 313 1.00 15.10 -8.75
C LYS A 313 0.12 14.25 -7.84
N GLY A 314 0.58 13.05 -7.51
CA GLY A 314 -0.21 12.10 -6.74
C GLY A 314 0.49 10.79 -6.43
N VAL A 315 -0.23 9.95 -5.71
CA VAL A 315 0.22 8.65 -5.22
C VAL A 315 -0.79 7.58 -5.60
N LEU A 316 -0.31 6.45 -6.13
CA LEU A 316 -1.09 5.22 -6.20
C LEU A 316 -0.66 4.30 -5.07
N LEU A 317 -1.59 3.97 -4.18
CA LEU A 317 -1.37 3.06 -3.07
C LEU A 317 -1.93 1.68 -3.42
N HIS A 318 -1.09 0.64 -3.37
CA HIS A 318 -1.58 -0.74 -3.44
C HIS A 318 -0.99 -1.59 -2.31
N HIS A 319 -1.82 -1.83 -1.30
CA HIS A 319 -1.42 -2.39 -0.01
C HIS A 319 -2.50 -3.32 0.58
N GLY A 320 -2.22 -3.96 1.72
CA GLY A 320 -3.23 -4.61 2.56
C GLY A 320 -3.01 -6.10 2.86
N HIS A 321 -2.12 -6.79 2.14
CA HIS A 321 -1.96 -8.25 2.30
C HIS A 321 -1.57 -8.65 3.73
N ASN A 322 -0.54 -8.03 4.29
CA ASN A 322 -0.08 -8.38 5.63
C ASN A 322 -1.12 -8.04 6.71
N ASN A 323 -1.85 -6.94 6.55
CA ASN A 323 -2.96 -6.59 7.42
C ASN A 323 -4.22 -7.44 7.14
N ALA A 324 -4.29 -8.24 6.09
CA ALA A 324 -5.43 -9.11 5.78
C ALA A 324 -5.21 -10.57 6.20
N MET A 325 -3.96 -11.05 6.08
CA MET A 325 -3.65 -12.49 6.12
C MET A 325 -2.92 -12.95 7.37
N THR A 326 -2.41 -12.03 8.17
CA THR A 326 -1.69 -12.37 9.40
C THR A 326 -2.57 -12.17 10.61
N ASN A 327 -2.06 -12.56 11.78
CA ASN A 327 -2.70 -12.25 13.05
C ASN A 327 -2.77 -10.73 13.33
N ASN A 328 -2.36 -9.85 12.41
CA ASN A 328 -2.47 -8.40 12.52
C ASN A 328 -3.72 -7.85 11.81
N CYS A 329 -4.69 -8.70 11.45
CA CYS A 329 -5.91 -8.22 10.80
C CYS A 329 -6.79 -7.40 11.74
N ARG A 330 -6.84 -6.09 11.44
CA ARG A 330 -7.43 -5.03 12.26
C ARG A 330 -8.12 -3.99 11.34
N PRO A 331 -9.32 -4.28 10.81
CA PRO A 331 -9.96 -3.44 9.79
C PRO A 331 -10.27 -2.02 10.26
N LYS A 332 -10.67 -1.83 11.53
CA LYS A 332 -10.95 -0.48 12.07
C LYS A 332 -9.67 0.34 12.11
N LEU A 333 -8.59 -0.24 12.62
CA LEU A 333 -7.27 0.39 12.59
C LEU A 333 -6.82 0.71 11.15
N TYR A 334 -7.02 -0.21 10.20
CA TYR A 334 -6.61 -0.02 8.80
C TYR A 334 -7.34 1.16 8.15
N ARG A 335 -8.64 1.34 8.45
CA ARG A 335 -9.44 2.50 7.99
C ARG A 335 -8.84 3.81 8.51
N TRP A 336 -8.54 3.87 9.82
CA TRP A 336 -7.87 5.03 10.43
C TRP A 336 -6.51 5.31 9.79
N MET A 337 -5.70 4.28 9.58
CA MET A 337 -4.37 4.41 8.98
C MET A 337 -4.40 4.85 7.52
N THR A 338 -5.40 4.42 6.75
CA THR A 338 -5.58 4.86 5.36
C THR A 338 -5.78 6.37 5.29
N LYS A 339 -6.67 6.90 6.13
CA LYS A 339 -6.88 8.35 6.26
C LYS A 339 -5.61 9.05 6.76
N ALA A 340 -5.00 8.55 7.83
CA ALA A 340 -3.81 9.13 8.45
C ALA A 340 -2.62 9.21 7.48
N LEU A 341 -2.37 8.18 6.68
CA LEU A 341 -1.33 8.17 5.65
C LEU A 341 -1.54 9.32 4.66
N ILE A 342 -2.75 9.42 4.11
CA ILE A 342 -3.06 10.39 3.05
C ILE A 342 -2.95 11.82 3.58
N GLU A 343 -3.50 12.09 4.76
CA GLU A 343 -3.41 13.40 5.40
C GLU A 343 -1.98 13.75 5.80
N GLY A 344 -1.24 12.81 6.38
CA GLY A 344 0.14 13.04 6.80
C GLY A 344 1.09 13.32 5.63
N VAL A 345 0.91 12.64 4.50
CA VAL A 345 1.71 12.92 3.29
C VAL A 345 1.41 14.32 2.75
N ARG A 346 0.13 14.73 2.71
CA ARG A 346 -0.24 16.10 2.31
C ARG A 346 0.35 17.15 3.25
N GLU A 347 0.38 16.86 4.55
CA GLU A 347 0.99 17.74 5.56
C GLU A 347 2.50 17.87 5.36
N ASP A 348 3.22 16.74 5.21
CA ASP A 348 4.68 16.73 5.05
C ASP A 348 5.13 17.41 3.75
N PHE A 349 4.36 17.27 2.67
CA PHE A 349 4.61 17.94 1.40
C PHE A 349 4.02 19.36 1.35
N LYS A 350 3.30 19.78 2.40
CA LYS A 350 2.56 21.07 2.47
C LYS A 350 1.67 21.30 1.26
N ASP A 351 1.02 20.24 0.81
CA ASP A 351 0.24 20.24 -0.42
C ASP A 351 -1.06 19.42 -0.25
N PRO A 352 -2.20 20.09 0.01
CA PRO A 352 -3.49 19.42 0.15
C PRO A 352 -4.03 18.89 -1.18
N THR A 353 -3.39 19.19 -2.31
CA THR A 353 -3.85 18.83 -3.66
C THR A 353 -3.25 17.52 -4.19
N ILE A 354 -2.32 16.90 -3.47
CA ILE A 354 -1.75 15.59 -3.85
C ILE A 354 -2.88 14.57 -3.98
N ALA A 355 -3.03 14.03 -5.19
CA ALA A 355 -4.05 13.04 -5.49
C ALA A 355 -3.69 11.67 -4.89
N TYR A 356 -4.70 10.88 -4.49
CA TYR A 356 -4.49 9.52 -3.95
C TYR A 356 -5.45 8.51 -4.58
N GLY A 357 -4.90 7.56 -5.33
CA GLY A 357 -5.65 6.40 -5.84
C GLY A 357 -5.31 5.16 -5.02
N VAL A 358 -6.25 4.66 -4.23
CA VAL A 358 -6.10 3.42 -3.47
C VAL A 358 -6.60 2.25 -4.31
N ILE A 359 -5.67 1.47 -4.86
CA ILE A 359 -5.98 0.23 -5.55
C ILE A 359 -6.30 -0.83 -4.50
N GLY A 360 -7.54 -1.31 -4.54
CA GLY A 360 -8.05 -2.33 -3.63
C GLY A 360 -7.11 -3.52 -3.54
N PHE A 361 -7.07 -4.16 -2.38
CA PHE A 361 -6.29 -5.39 -2.21
C PHE A 361 -6.68 -6.43 -3.28
N CYS A 362 -5.71 -6.97 -4.03
CA CYS A 362 -5.99 -7.82 -5.18
C CYS A 362 -6.56 -9.18 -4.76
N ALA A 363 -7.40 -9.77 -5.62
CA ALA A 363 -7.97 -11.11 -5.43
C ALA A 363 -7.00 -12.24 -5.78
N GLY A 364 -5.86 -12.29 -5.08
CA GLY A 364 -4.96 -13.44 -5.11
C GLY A 364 -5.52 -14.64 -4.35
N GLY A 365 -4.79 -15.76 -4.38
CA GLY A 365 -5.23 -17.01 -3.76
C GLY A 365 -6.24 -17.77 -4.61
N ARG A 366 -6.90 -18.78 -4.04
CA ARG A 366 -7.87 -19.62 -4.77
C ARG A 366 -9.15 -18.81 -5.04
N PRO A 367 -9.53 -18.59 -6.31
CA PRO A 367 -10.81 -17.99 -6.66
C PRO A 367 -11.96 -18.73 -5.99
N GLN A 368 -12.90 -17.97 -5.43
CA GLN A 368 -14.15 -18.48 -4.91
C GLN A 368 -14.98 -19.03 -6.07
N THR A 369 -15.65 -20.15 -5.85
CA THR A 369 -16.57 -20.77 -6.79
C THR A 369 -17.92 -20.99 -6.13
N GLU A 370 -18.92 -21.37 -6.93
CA GLU A 370 -20.21 -21.79 -6.39
C GLU A 370 -20.08 -22.98 -5.43
N GLU A 371 -19.08 -23.84 -5.59
CA GLU A 371 -18.89 -25.03 -4.78
C GLU A 371 -18.23 -24.75 -3.43
N ASP A 372 -17.47 -23.67 -3.30
CA ASP A 372 -16.70 -23.33 -2.09
C ASP A 372 -17.05 -21.96 -1.49
N PHE A 373 -18.18 -21.40 -1.90
CA PHE A 373 -18.62 -20.05 -1.59
C PHE A 373 -18.49 -19.68 -0.09
N GLU A 374 -18.91 -20.54 0.83
CA GLU A 374 -18.89 -20.27 2.28
C GLU A 374 -17.51 -20.44 2.95
N LEU A 375 -16.47 -20.83 2.21
CA LEU A 375 -15.16 -21.21 2.78
C LEU A 375 -14.11 -20.10 2.78
N GLN A 376 -14.37 -18.98 2.12
CA GLN A 376 -13.38 -17.90 1.98
C GLN A 376 -13.09 -17.22 3.33
N PRO A 377 -11.81 -16.94 3.65
CA PRO A 377 -11.46 -16.23 4.87
C PRO A 377 -11.93 -14.76 4.80
N PRO A 378 -12.33 -14.16 5.92
CA PRO A 378 -13.02 -12.88 5.91
C PRO A 378 -12.07 -11.68 5.82
N GLY A 379 -10.86 -11.79 6.41
CA GLY A 379 -9.91 -10.68 6.58
C GLY A 379 -9.73 -9.80 5.34
N PRO A 380 -9.43 -10.36 4.16
CA PRO A 380 -9.29 -9.59 2.93
C PRO A 380 -10.47 -8.70 2.56
N ALA A 381 -11.71 -9.18 2.73
CA ALA A 381 -12.91 -8.40 2.40
C ALA A 381 -13.08 -7.20 3.34
N TYR A 382 -12.84 -7.41 4.65
CA TYR A 382 -12.86 -6.32 5.63
C TYR A 382 -11.73 -5.31 5.40
N ILE A 383 -10.53 -5.73 4.98
CA ILE A 383 -9.45 -4.80 4.65
C ILE A 383 -9.77 -3.99 3.40
N ARG A 384 -10.39 -4.60 2.38
CA ARG A 384 -10.84 -3.85 1.20
C ARG A 384 -11.95 -2.85 1.53
N GLU A 385 -12.90 -3.23 2.37
CA GLU A 385 -13.89 -2.28 2.91
C GLU A 385 -13.18 -1.14 3.67
N ALA A 386 -12.22 -1.46 4.55
CA ALA A 386 -11.47 -0.46 5.30
C ALA A 386 -10.68 0.50 4.40
N GLN A 387 -10.13 0.02 3.27
CA GLN A 387 -9.51 0.86 2.25
C GLN A 387 -10.50 1.85 1.65
N ARG A 388 -11.68 1.37 1.22
CA ARG A 388 -12.73 2.22 0.65
C ARG A 388 -13.24 3.24 1.66
N LEU A 389 -13.62 2.80 2.86
CA LEU A 389 -14.14 3.68 3.89
C LEU A 389 -13.09 4.70 4.37
N GLY A 390 -11.82 4.32 4.44
CA GLY A 390 -10.73 5.25 4.80
C GLY A 390 -10.53 6.35 3.76
N VAL A 391 -10.80 6.07 2.47
CA VAL A 391 -10.85 7.08 1.41
C VAL A 391 -12.09 7.96 1.51
N GLU A 392 -13.26 7.36 1.80
CA GLU A 392 -14.53 8.09 1.98
C GLU A 392 -14.52 9.05 3.19
N ASP A 393 -13.74 8.74 4.23
CA ASP A 393 -13.58 9.60 5.41
C ASP A 393 -12.77 10.89 5.13
N LEU A 394 -12.16 11.02 3.96
CA LEU A 394 -11.41 12.21 3.56
C LEU A 394 -12.35 13.33 3.12
N LYS A 395 -12.02 14.56 3.52
CA LYS A 395 -12.84 15.76 3.25
C LYS A 395 -12.94 16.16 1.76
N ASN A 396 -12.12 15.57 0.87
CA ASN A 396 -12.06 15.94 -0.55
C ASN A 396 -12.13 14.72 -1.47
N PRO A 397 -13.34 14.23 -1.83
CA PRO A 397 -13.48 13.00 -2.61
C PRO A 397 -13.03 13.15 -4.07
N LEU A 398 -12.90 14.36 -4.62
CA LEU A 398 -12.61 14.54 -6.06
C LEU A 398 -11.16 14.21 -6.44
N ILE A 399 -10.23 14.38 -5.49
CA ILE A 399 -8.81 14.12 -5.70
C ILE A 399 -8.37 12.75 -5.15
N ASN A 400 -9.31 12.00 -4.58
CA ASN A 400 -9.08 10.65 -4.06
C ASN A 400 -9.93 9.63 -4.82
N GLY A 401 -9.53 8.36 -4.82
CA GLY A 401 -10.34 7.31 -5.41
C GLY A 401 -10.02 5.96 -4.80
N TYR A 402 -11.06 5.15 -4.57
CA TYR A 402 -10.90 3.71 -4.37
C TYR A 402 -11.06 3.03 -5.74
N ILE A 403 -10.08 2.22 -6.12
CA ILE A 403 -10.02 1.55 -7.42
C ILE A 403 -10.17 0.04 -7.15
N PRO A 404 -11.35 -0.56 -7.35
CA PRO A 404 -11.55 -1.97 -7.03
C PRO A 404 -10.65 -2.86 -7.88
N ALA A 405 -10.22 -3.98 -7.31
CA ALA A 405 -9.24 -4.90 -7.89
C ALA A 405 -9.57 -6.38 -7.64
N TYR A 406 -10.69 -6.67 -6.96
CA TYR A 406 -11.05 -8.05 -6.59
C TYR A 406 -11.51 -8.88 -7.80
N ASP A 407 -11.92 -8.24 -8.89
CA ASP A 407 -12.47 -8.87 -10.09
C ASP A 407 -11.38 -9.53 -10.95
N VAL A 408 -10.12 -9.13 -10.78
CA VAL A 408 -8.97 -9.76 -11.45
C VAL A 408 -8.49 -10.93 -10.61
N GLN A 409 -9.16 -12.07 -10.76
CA GLN A 409 -8.87 -13.29 -10.03
C GLN A 409 -7.76 -14.08 -10.74
N VAL A 410 -6.62 -14.28 -10.06
CA VAL A 410 -5.56 -15.20 -10.51
C VAL A 410 -5.02 -15.95 -9.29
N PRO A 411 -4.88 -17.28 -9.36
CA PRO A 411 -4.28 -18.06 -8.31
C PRO A 411 -2.91 -17.56 -7.87
N GLY A 412 -2.68 -17.56 -6.56
CA GLY A 412 -1.38 -17.28 -5.95
C GLY A 412 -1.31 -15.98 -5.14
N LEU A 413 -0.26 -15.86 -4.32
CA LEU A 413 -0.02 -14.71 -3.44
C LEU A 413 0.23 -13.41 -4.22
N HIS A 414 0.98 -13.52 -5.32
CA HIS A 414 1.30 -12.41 -6.21
C HIS A 414 0.73 -12.71 -7.61
N PRO A 415 -0.55 -12.36 -7.86
CA PRO A 415 -1.20 -12.50 -9.17
C PRO A 415 -0.36 -11.93 -10.30
N THR A 416 -0.20 -12.68 -11.39
CA THR A 416 0.57 -12.24 -12.57
C THR A 416 -0.22 -11.31 -13.49
N ARG A 417 -1.55 -11.27 -13.41
CA ARG A 417 -2.39 -10.27 -14.09
C ARG A 417 -2.42 -8.97 -13.29
N LYS A 418 -1.58 -8.02 -13.69
CA LYS A 418 -1.46 -6.69 -13.06
C LYS A 418 -1.71 -5.53 -14.01
N ILE A 419 -1.81 -5.82 -15.30
CA ILE A 419 -1.96 -4.81 -16.34
C ILE A 419 -3.30 -4.09 -16.18
N GLU A 420 -4.35 -4.84 -15.87
CA GLU A 420 -5.71 -4.38 -15.60
C GLU A 420 -5.73 -3.37 -14.45
N HIS A 421 -4.98 -3.62 -13.37
CA HIS A 421 -4.89 -2.68 -12.25
C HIS A 421 -4.21 -1.36 -12.65
N GLY A 422 -3.13 -1.43 -13.43
CA GLY A 422 -2.45 -0.23 -13.95
C GLY A 422 -3.32 0.56 -14.94
N GLN A 423 -4.02 -0.13 -15.84
CA GLN A 423 -4.96 0.48 -16.79
C GLN A 423 -6.14 1.14 -16.09
N ARG A 424 -6.71 0.49 -15.08
CA ARG A 424 -7.82 1.02 -14.29
C ARG A 424 -7.42 2.25 -13.48
N ALA A 425 -6.23 2.22 -12.86
CA ALA A 425 -5.68 3.39 -12.18
C ALA A 425 -5.39 4.55 -13.15
N ALA A 426 -4.90 4.25 -14.36
CA ALA A 426 -4.69 5.27 -15.39
C ALA A 426 -6.01 5.87 -15.85
N ARG A 427 -7.06 5.06 -16.05
CA ARG A 427 -8.40 5.51 -16.41
C ARG A 427 -8.99 6.46 -15.37
N TRP A 428 -8.85 6.14 -14.07
CA TRP A 428 -9.21 7.05 -12.98
C TRP A 428 -8.47 8.38 -13.10
N ALA A 429 -7.13 8.36 -13.20
CA ALA A 429 -6.35 9.58 -13.27
C ALA A 429 -6.66 10.42 -14.53
N LEU A 430 -6.82 9.76 -15.70
CA LEU A 430 -7.18 10.39 -16.97
C LEU A 430 -8.58 11.00 -16.97
N ASN A 431 -9.50 10.51 -16.13
CA ASN A 431 -10.81 11.13 -15.95
C ASN A 431 -10.73 12.34 -15.01
N LYS A 432 -10.01 12.20 -13.90
CA LYS A 432 -10.04 13.18 -12.80
C LYS A 432 -9.08 14.36 -12.99
N PHE A 433 -7.91 14.13 -13.59
CA PHE A 433 -6.82 15.11 -13.58
C PHE A 433 -6.32 15.52 -14.96
N TYR A 434 -6.79 14.84 -16.00
CA TYR A 434 -6.44 15.13 -17.38
C TYR A 434 -7.72 15.34 -18.18
N ASP A 435 -7.74 16.34 -19.07
CA ASP A 435 -8.89 16.56 -19.96
C ASP A 435 -8.88 15.53 -21.10
N LYS A 436 -9.09 14.26 -20.76
CA LYS A 436 -9.02 13.13 -21.70
C LYS A 436 -10.31 12.32 -21.78
N LYS A 437 -11.36 12.75 -21.08
CA LYS A 437 -12.71 12.16 -21.10
C LYS A 437 -12.70 10.63 -20.96
N ALA A 438 -11.69 10.06 -20.29
CA ALA A 438 -11.65 8.64 -20.02
C ALA A 438 -12.89 8.28 -19.22
N GLN A 439 -13.64 7.26 -19.63
CA GLN A 439 -14.83 6.88 -18.89
C GLN A 439 -14.41 6.32 -17.54
N TRP A 440 -14.88 6.95 -16.47
CA TRP A 440 -14.73 6.50 -15.09
C TRP A 440 -16.01 6.87 -14.35
N GLU A 441 -16.78 5.86 -13.98
CA GLU A 441 -18.02 6.01 -13.26
C GLU A 441 -18.03 5.09 -12.05
N GLU A 442 -18.69 5.53 -10.99
CA GLU A 442 -18.90 4.78 -9.77
C GLU A 442 -20.41 4.67 -9.57
N ALA A 443 -20.90 3.47 -9.24
CA ALA A 443 -22.29 3.26 -8.85
C ALA A 443 -22.39 3.30 -7.32
N LYS A 444 -23.35 4.08 -6.82
CA LYS A 444 -23.67 4.15 -5.40
C LYS A 444 -24.88 3.29 -5.09
N LEU A 445 -24.76 2.47 -4.05
CA LEU A 445 -25.89 1.79 -3.45
C LEU A 445 -26.74 2.81 -2.69
N LEU A 446 -27.98 3.02 -3.13
CA LEU A 446 -28.89 4.00 -2.57
C LEU A 446 -29.75 3.41 -1.44
N SER A 447 -30.21 2.17 -1.60
CA SER A 447 -31.03 1.50 -0.58
C SER A 447 -30.92 -0.01 -0.68
N VAL A 448 -31.12 -0.69 0.45
CA VAL A 448 -31.39 -2.13 0.52
C VAL A 448 -32.64 -2.33 1.38
N LYS A 449 -33.66 -3.02 0.85
CA LYS A 449 -34.92 -3.27 1.55
C LYS A 449 -35.28 -4.75 1.49
N PRO A 450 -35.62 -5.39 2.63
CA PRO A 450 -36.21 -6.73 2.59
C PRO A 450 -37.65 -6.65 2.08
N GLU A 451 -37.99 -7.50 1.11
CA GLU A 451 -39.36 -7.69 0.62
C GLU A 451 -39.63 -9.20 0.50
N GLY A 452 -40.36 -9.77 1.47
CA GLY A 452 -40.57 -11.21 1.54
C GLY A 452 -39.28 -11.96 1.84
N ASP A 453 -38.89 -12.87 0.95
CA ASP A 453 -37.66 -13.66 1.01
C ASP A 453 -36.50 -13.05 0.18
N GLU A 454 -36.70 -11.86 -0.40
CA GLU A 454 -35.69 -11.15 -1.19
C GLU A 454 -35.18 -9.88 -0.48
N MET A 455 -33.95 -9.49 -0.80
CA MET A 455 -33.38 -8.18 -0.55
C MET A 455 -33.35 -7.40 -1.87
N ILE A 456 -34.01 -6.23 -1.91
CA ILE A 456 -34.06 -5.37 -3.09
C ILE A 456 -33.10 -4.21 -2.91
N LEU A 457 -32.10 -4.16 -3.79
CA LEU A 457 -31.07 -3.13 -3.85
C LEU A 457 -31.43 -2.12 -4.95
N SER A 458 -31.23 -0.83 -4.67
CA SER A 458 -31.31 0.22 -5.68
C SER A 458 -29.99 0.98 -5.81
N PHE A 459 -29.62 1.31 -7.04
CA PHE A 459 -28.40 2.03 -7.38
C PHE A 459 -28.72 3.34 -8.11
N ASP A 460 -27.84 4.33 -8.01
CA ASP A 460 -27.99 5.60 -8.76
C ASP A 460 -27.75 5.42 -10.27
N ARG A 461 -26.96 4.42 -10.62
CA ARG A 461 -26.59 4.01 -11.98
C ARG A 461 -26.95 2.56 -12.23
N ARG A 462 -26.94 2.18 -13.50
CA ARG A 462 -27.17 0.78 -13.88
C ARG A 462 -25.99 -0.06 -13.43
N VAL A 463 -26.29 -1.24 -12.92
CA VAL A 463 -25.31 -2.26 -12.59
C VAL A 463 -25.74 -3.56 -13.24
N HIS A 464 -24.80 -4.20 -13.91
CA HIS A 464 -25.06 -5.42 -14.68
C HIS A 464 -23.86 -6.35 -14.57
N ALA A 465 -24.05 -7.65 -14.81
CA ALA A 465 -22.95 -8.58 -15.04
C ALA A 465 -21.99 -8.06 -16.13
N ASP A 466 -20.71 -8.42 -16.02
CA ASP A 466 -19.63 -7.98 -16.90
C ASP A 466 -19.69 -8.55 -18.33
N ASP A 467 -20.52 -9.57 -18.52
CA ASP A 467 -20.85 -10.19 -19.81
C ASP A 467 -22.27 -9.82 -20.30
N MET A 468 -22.95 -8.90 -19.61
CA MET A 468 -24.33 -8.49 -19.88
C MET A 468 -25.39 -9.61 -19.74
N THR A 469 -25.05 -10.75 -19.14
CA THR A 469 -26.02 -11.84 -18.88
C THR A 469 -26.96 -11.47 -17.73
N PRO A 470 -28.14 -12.12 -17.60
CA PRO A 470 -29.02 -11.90 -16.45
C PRO A 470 -28.50 -12.53 -15.15
N ILE A 471 -27.38 -13.26 -15.18
CA ILE A 471 -26.83 -14.00 -14.04
C ILE A 471 -25.89 -13.08 -13.29
N ILE A 472 -26.33 -12.66 -12.09
CA ILE A 472 -25.51 -11.85 -11.20
C ILE A 472 -24.97 -12.75 -10.09
N GLU A 473 -23.66 -12.68 -9.86
CA GLU A 473 -22.94 -13.53 -8.92
C GLU A 473 -22.28 -12.74 -7.81
N GLY A 474 -21.82 -13.42 -6.75
CA GLY A 474 -21.03 -12.83 -5.67
C GLY A 474 -21.82 -12.33 -4.47
N PHE A 475 -23.13 -12.58 -4.43
CA PHE A 475 -23.97 -12.21 -3.29
C PHE A 475 -24.08 -13.31 -2.23
N ALA A 476 -24.13 -12.88 -0.98
CA ALA A 476 -24.48 -13.71 0.16
C ALA A 476 -25.56 -13.01 0.99
N VAL A 477 -26.52 -13.75 1.55
CA VAL A 477 -27.53 -13.22 2.49
C VAL A 477 -27.52 -14.01 3.79
N ALA A 478 -27.89 -13.35 4.88
CA ALA A 478 -28.05 -13.94 6.21
C ALA A 478 -29.37 -13.51 6.85
N GLY A 479 -29.94 -14.40 7.66
CA GLY A 479 -31.03 -14.08 8.57
C GLY A 479 -30.50 -13.51 9.90
N GLU A 480 -31.37 -13.44 10.90
CA GLU A 480 -31.02 -12.94 12.25
C GLU A 480 -29.93 -13.79 12.94
N ASP A 481 -29.71 -15.02 12.48
CA ASP A 481 -28.66 -15.91 13.00
C ASP A 481 -27.24 -15.55 12.52
N GLY A 482 -27.12 -14.59 11.61
CA GLY A 482 -25.85 -14.11 11.07
C GLY A 482 -25.10 -15.09 10.15
N LYS A 483 -25.75 -16.18 9.72
CA LYS A 483 -25.13 -17.17 8.85
C LYS A 483 -25.34 -16.80 7.39
N PHE A 484 -24.27 -16.36 6.73
CA PHE A 484 -24.29 -16.06 5.30
C PHE A 484 -24.25 -17.34 4.45
N TYR A 485 -25.16 -17.41 3.49
CA TYR A 485 -25.23 -18.41 2.43
C TYR A 485 -25.14 -17.75 1.05
N LYS A 486 -24.62 -18.47 0.05
CA LYS A 486 -24.69 -18.06 -1.36
C LYS A 486 -26.13 -17.63 -1.72
N ALA A 487 -26.24 -16.49 -2.39
CA ALA A 487 -27.50 -15.94 -2.85
C ALA A 487 -27.53 -15.86 -4.38
N TYR A 488 -28.72 -16.02 -4.93
CA TYR A 488 -29.03 -15.73 -6.32
C TYR A 488 -29.35 -14.25 -6.46
N ALA A 489 -29.01 -13.67 -7.61
CA ALA A 489 -29.31 -12.28 -7.89
C ALA A 489 -29.71 -12.08 -9.35
N ARG A 490 -30.58 -11.09 -9.58
CA ARG A 490 -31.02 -10.66 -10.91
C ARG A 490 -31.38 -9.18 -10.91
N ASN A 491 -31.25 -8.52 -12.05
CA ASN A 491 -31.87 -7.21 -12.22
C ASN A 491 -33.39 -7.32 -12.17
N SER A 492 -34.08 -6.21 -11.85
CA SER A 492 -35.53 -6.19 -11.85
C SER A 492 -36.09 -6.52 -13.23
N THR A 493 -37.26 -7.16 -13.25
CA THR A 493 -38.04 -7.41 -14.47
C THR A 493 -39.21 -6.43 -14.62
N LYS A 494 -39.35 -5.47 -13.70
CA LYS A 494 -40.41 -4.47 -13.70
C LYS A 494 -39.86 -3.15 -14.24
N GLY A 495 -40.65 -2.50 -15.10
CA GLY A 495 -40.28 -1.22 -15.73
C GLY A 495 -39.45 -1.40 -17.00
N ASP A 496 -39.01 -0.28 -17.57
CA ASP A 496 -38.13 -0.27 -18.73
C ASP A 496 -36.70 -0.70 -18.35
N PHE A 497 -35.92 -1.12 -19.34
CA PHE A 497 -34.56 -1.62 -19.14
C PHE A 497 -33.66 -0.64 -18.35
N TRP A 498 -33.75 0.67 -18.59
CA TRP A 498 -32.85 1.66 -17.99
C TRP A 498 -33.12 1.86 -16.51
N THR A 499 -34.38 1.76 -16.11
CA THR A 499 -34.81 1.82 -14.70
C THR A 499 -34.58 0.47 -14.01
N ALA A 500 -34.94 -0.63 -14.68
CA ALA A 500 -34.84 -1.98 -14.15
C ALA A 500 -33.40 -2.42 -13.86
N ALA A 501 -32.44 -2.02 -14.71
CA ALA A 501 -31.01 -2.31 -14.54
C ALA A 501 -30.36 -1.54 -13.37
N LYS A 502 -31.09 -0.64 -12.69
CA LYS A 502 -30.65 0.01 -11.43
C LYS A 502 -31.11 -0.73 -10.19
N ILE A 503 -31.94 -1.76 -10.34
CA ILE A 503 -32.55 -2.50 -9.24
C ILE A 503 -32.08 -3.94 -9.31
N VAL A 504 -31.55 -4.47 -8.21
CA VAL A 504 -31.10 -5.86 -8.10
C VAL A 504 -31.88 -6.55 -6.99
N HIS A 505 -32.51 -7.67 -7.34
CA HIS A 505 -33.19 -8.56 -6.40
C HIS A 505 -32.21 -9.67 -6.00
N VAL A 506 -32.06 -9.93 -4.70
CA VAL A 506 -31.12 -10.92 -4.16
C VAL A 506 -31.82 -11.80 -3.16
N TRP A 507 -31.71 -13.12 -3.30
CA TRP A 507 -32.39 -14.08 -2.43
C TRP A 507 -31.60 -15.37 -2.26
N SER A 508 -31.86 -16.08 -1.17
CA SER A 508 -31.38 -17.44 -0.99
C SER A 508 -32.52 -18.27 -0.43
N PRO A 509 -32.92 -19.38 -1.07
CA PRO A 509 -33.95 -20.25 -0.51
C PRO A 509 -33.57 -20.83 0.88
N LEU A 510 -32.30 -20.77 1.30
CA LEU A 510 -31.87 -21.14 2.65
C LEU A 510 -32.14 -20.05 3.71
N VAL A 511 -32.47 -18.84 3.27
CA VAL A 511 -32.64 -17.66 4.12
C VAL A 511 -33.98 -17.01 3.76
N PRO A 512 -35.12 -17.55 4.23
CA PRO A 512 -36.45 -17.07 3.87
C PRO A 512 -36.80 -15.69 4.47
N LYS A 513 -35.99 -15.19 5.41
CA LYS A 513 -36.13 -13.87 6.04
C LYS A 513 -34.77 -13.17 6.10
N PRO A 514 -34.27 -12.64 4.98
CA PRO A 514 -32.96 -12.01 4.95
C PRO A 514 -32.98 -10.67 5.70
N VAL A 515 -31.97 -10.43 6.52
CA VAL A 515 -31.77 -9.16 7.25
C VAL A 515 -30.44 -8.49 6.90
N ALA A 516 -29.51 -9.24 6.34
CA ALA A 516 -28.20 -8.77 5.95
C ALA A 516 -27.75 -9.37 4.62
N LEU A 517 -26.92 -8.60 3.91
CA LEU A 517 -26.36 -8.99 2.62
C LEU A 517 -24.90 -8.54 2.50
N ARG A 518 -24.12 -9.31 1.74
CA ARG A 518 -22.74 -9.01 1.35
C ARG A 518 -22.56 -9.26 -0.15
N TYR A 519 -21.80 -8.39 -0.82
CA TYR A 519 -21.41 -8.53 -2.23
C TYR A 519 -19.89 -8.62 -2.35
N ALA A 520 -19.39 -9.58 -3.15
CA ALA A 520 -17.97 -9.83 -3.38
C ALA A 520 -17.14 -9.98 -2.08
N TRP A 521 -17.68 -10.71 -1.11
CA TRP A 521 -17.13 -10.79 0.25
C TRP A 521 -16.34 -12.09 0.52
N GLY A 522 -15.04 -12.07 0.20
CA GLY A 522 -14.13 -13.21 0.37
C GLY A 522 -12.66 -12.85 0.12
N HIS A 523 -11.72 -13.79 0.03
CA HIS A 523 -10.33 -13.46 -0.33
C HIS A 523 -10.21 -13.10 -1.81
N SER A 524 -10.57 -14.06 -2.66
CA SER A 524 -10.67 -13.93 -4.12
C SER A 524 -12.14 -14.15 -4.50
N PRO A 525 -13.01 -13.17 -4.20
CA PRO A 525 -14.45 -13.37 -4.19
C PRO A 525 -15.04 -13.44 -5.60
N MET A 526 -16.06 -14.27 -5.79
CA MET A 526 -16.97 -14.14 -6.93
C MET A 526 -17.61 -12.76 -6.92
N GLY A 527 -17.87 -12.20 -8.09
CA GLY A 527 -18.55 -10.92 -8.21
C GLY A 527 -18.38 -10.35 -9.61
N ASN A 528 -19.48 -10.22 -10.34
CA ASN A 528 -19.48 -9.81 -11.74
C ASN A 528 -20.20 -8.48 -11.99
N LEU A 529 -20.72 -7.79 -10.96
CA LEU A 529 -21.36 -6.49 -11.14
C LEU A 529 -20.38 -5.40 -11.56
N LYS A 530 -20.73 -4.74 -12.67
CA LYS A 530 -20.03 -3.59 -13.24
C LYS A 530 -20.98 -2.42 -13.44
N VAL A 531 -20.43 -1.21 -13.38
CA VAL A 531 -21.16 0.01 -13.76
C VAL A 531 -21.49 -0.05 -15.25
N ASN A 532 -22.77 0.01 -15.59
CA ASN A 532 -23.29 -0.16 -16.95
C ASN A 532 -22.84 -1.45 -17.68
N GLY A 533 -22.42 -2.49 -16.94
CA GLY A 533 -21.84 -3.71 -17.54
C GLY A 533 -20.43 -3.53 -18.13
N HIS A 534 -19.76 -2.41 -17.87
CA HIS A 534 -18.43 -2.15 -18.42
C HIS A 534 -17.36 -2.98 -17.68
N GLN A 535 -16.70 -3.90 -18.38
CA GLN A 535 -15.73 -4.86 -17.80
C GLN A 535 -14.65 -4.24 -16.89
N GLU A 536 -14.15 -3.05 -17.26
CA GLU A 536 -13.15 -2.30 -16.47
C GLU A 536 -13.70 -1.44 -15.32
N MET A 537 -15.00 -1.50 -15.02
CA MET A 537 -15.65 -0.70 -13.95
C MET A 537 -16.38 -1.58 -12.94
N PRO A 538 -15.68 -2.46 -12.20
CA PRO A 538 -16.27 -3.16 -11.07
C PRO A 538 -16.82 -2.19 -10.03
N ILE A 539 -17.98 -2.53 -9.46
CA ILE A 539 -18.44 -1.83 -8.27
C ILE A 539 -17.62 -2.30 -7.05
N PRO A 540 -17.33 -1.45 -6.06
CA PRO A 540 -16.67 -1.90 -4.83
C PRO A 540 -17.44 -3.00 -4.08
N GLU A 541 -16.74 -3.82 -3.30
CA GLU A 541 -17.44 -4.70 -2.34
C GLU A 541 -18.18 -3.88 -1.27
N PHE A 542 -19.28 -4.44 -0.80
CA PHE A 542 -20.09 -3.84 0.24
C PHE A 542 -20.84 -4.89 1.07
N ARG A 543 -21.32 -4.44 2.22
CA ARG A 543 -22.19 -5.18 3.12
C ARG A 543 -23.24 -4.26 3.72
N THR A 544 -24.31 -4.84 4.25
CA THR A 544 -25.38 -4.11 4.96
C THR A 544 -25.40 -4.38 6.46
N ASP A 545 -24.64 -5.36 6.94
CA ASP A 545 -24.49 -5.65 8.36
C ASP A 545 -23.42 -4.76 9.02
N SER A 546 -23.51 -4.65 10.34
CA SER A 546 -22.48 -4.05 11.21
C SER A 546 -21.69 -5.10 12.01
N TRP A 547 -21.65 -6.36 11.53
CA TRP A 547 -21.01 -7.46 12.25
C TRP A 547 -19.52 -7.48 11.94
N ASP A 548 -18.73 -6.80 12.76
CA ASP A 548 -17.28 -6.67 12.57
C ASP A 548 -16.50 -7.90 13.02
N LEU A 549 -15.28 -8.04 12.48
CA LEU A 549 -14.29 -8.96 13.04
C LEU A 549 -13.92 -8.52 14.47
N PRO A 550 -13.62 -9.48 15.36
CA PRO A 550 -13.08 -9.15 16.68
C PRO A 550 -11.72 -8.45 16.51
N GLU A 551 -11.56 -7.31 17.16
CA GLU A 551 -10.36 -6.47 17.09
C GLU A 551 -10.07 -5.90 18.49
N SER A 552 -8.91 -6.23 19.07
CA SER A 552 -8.47 -5.69 20.37
C SER A 552 -8.15 -4.20 20.24
N GLU A 553 -8.46 -3.37 21.23
CA GLU A 553 -8.01 -1.98 21.25
C GLU A 553 -6.53 -1.86 21.65
N ASP A 554 -5.96 -2.88 22.29
CA ASP A 554 -4.53 -2.96 22.54
C ASP A 554 -3.82 -3.38 21.25
N LEU A 555 -3.00 -2.49 20.69
CA LEU A 555 -2.23 -2.75 19.47
C LEU A 555 -0.99 -3.61 19.71
N THR A 556 -0.65 -3.89 20.97
CA THR A 556 0.41 -4.85 21.33
C THR A 556 -0.10 -6.30 21.32
N ASP A 557 -1.41 -6.50 21.41
CA ASP A 557 -2.05 -7.80 21.23
C ASP A 557 -2.06 -8.26 19.77
N LYS A 558 -2.30 -9.56 19.57
CA LYS A 558 -2.64 -10.09 18.24
C LYS A 558 -4.06 -9.66 17.87
N GLY A 559 -4.29 -9.30 16.61
CA GLY A 559 -5.61 -9.10 16.01
C GLY A 559 -6.38 -10.42 15.94
N LEU A 560 -6.43 -11.08 14.78
CA LEU A 560 -7.12 -12.37 14.65
C LEU A 560 -6.31 -13.52 15.27
N THR A 561 -6.95 -14.32 16.12
CA THR A 561 -6.34 -15.51 16.74
C THR A 561 -6.42 -16.75 15.84
N ARG A 562 -5.59 -17.75 16.13
CA ARG A 562 -5.61 -19.03 15.42
C ARG A 562 -6.91 -19.78 15.71
N GLU A 563 -7.40 -19.67 16.94
CA GLU A 563 -8.64 -20.26 17.44
C GLU A 563 -9.85 -19.68 16.68
N PHE A 564 -9.92 -18.35 16.55
CA PHE A 564 -10.94 -17.69 15.74
C PHE A 564 -10.90 -18.16 14.29
N SER A 565 -9.71 -18.19 13.69
CA SER A 565 -9.53 -18.62 12.30
C SER A 565 -10.01 -20.05 12.08
N LYS A 566 -9.73 -20.95 13.03
CA LYS A 566 -10.22 -22.33 13.01
C LYS A 566 -11.74 -22.40 13.12
N GLN A 567 -12.33 -21.69 14.10
CA GLN A 567 -13.78 -21.66 14.29
C GLN A 567 -14.52 -21.11 13.05
N TRP A 568 -13.98 -20.05 12.42
CA TRP A 568 -14.52 -19.51 11.18
C TRP A 568 -14.52 -20.57 10.07
N GLN A 569 -13.39 -21.27 9.87
CA GLN A 569 -13.27 -22.30 8.86
C GLN A 569 -14.23 -23.47 9.10
N ASP A 570 -14.32 -23.96 10.33
CA ASP A 570 -15.20 -25.09 10.67
C ASP A 570 -16.68 -24.70 10.52
N GLY A 571 -17.04 -23.47 10.91
CA GLY A 571 -18.38 -22.92 10.65
C GLY A 571 -18.69 -22.77 9.16
N GLY A 572 -17.72 -22.35 8.34
CA GLY A 572 -17.84 -22.29 6.89
C GLY A 572 -18.10 -23.66 6.26
N LYS A 573 -17.35 -24.69 6.69
CA LYS A 573 -17.57 -26.08 6.24
C LYS A 573 -18.95 -26.58 6.59
N ALA A 574 -19.42 -26.35 7.82
CA ALA A 574 -20.75 -26.76 8.24
C ALA A 574 -21.86 -26.06 7.44
N ARG A 575 -21.71 -24.76 7.14
CA ARG A 575 -22.65 -24.03 6.27
C ARG A 575 -22.64 -24.57 4.84
N LEU A 576 -21.45 -24.86 4.29
CA LEU A 576 -21.33 -25.43 2.96
C LEU A 576 -22.00 -26.81 2.86
N GLU A 577 -21.76 -27.68 3.84
CA GLU A 577 -22.39 -29.00 3.90
C GLU A 577 -23.91 -28.89 3.96
N TYR A 578 -24.42 -28.05 4.86
CA TYR A 578 -25.85 -27.76 4.96
C TYR A 578 -26.44 -27.28 3.63
N ARG A 579 -25.80 -26.29 2.99
CA ARG A 579 -26.26 -25.78 1.69
C ARG A 579 -26.35 -26.87 0.64
N ARG A 580 -25.30 -27.68 0.49
CA ARG A 580 -25.25 -28.77 -0.49
C ARG A 580 -26.35 -29.81 -0.24
N THR A 581 -26.60 -30.16 1.02
CA THR A 581 -27.69 -31.07 1.39
C THR A 581 -29.05 -30.51 0.99
N GLU A 582 -29.33 -29.24 1.30
CA GLU A 582 -30.61 -28.61 0.99
C GLU A 582 -30.80 -28.36 -0.52
N GLU A 583 -29.74 -27.99 -1.24
CA GLU A 583 -29.75 -27.91 -2.71
C GLU A 583 -30.05 -29.28 -3.35
N ALA A 584 -29.43 -30.36 -2.85
CA ALA A 584 -29.69 -31.72 -3.34
C ALA A 584 -31.14 -32.18 -3.09
N LYS A 585 -31.69 -31.89 -1.90
CA LYS A 585 -33.10 -32.18 -1.59
C LYS A 585 -34.05 -31.47 -2.55
N ARG A 586 -33.83 -30.18 -2.80
CA ARG A 586 -34.64 -29.40 -3.76
C ARG A 586 -34.51 -29.93 -5.18
N ALA A 587 -33.31 -30.32 -5.60
CA ALA A 587 -33.11 -30.92 -6.91
C ALA A 587 -33.93 -32.22 -7.05
N LEU A 588 -33.95 -33.06 -6.01
CA LEU A 588 -34.79 -34.27 -5.98
C LEU A 588 -36.29 -33.93 -6.04
N GLU A 589 -36.76 -32.94 -5.28
CA GLU A 589 -38.16 -32.48 -5.32
C GLU A 589 -38.57 -31.99 -6.72
N ILE A 590 -37.70 -31.22 -7.38
CA ILE A 590 -37.92 -30.74 -8.75
C ILE A 590 -37.99 -31.92 -9.72
N LEU A 591 -37.08 -32.88 -9.61
CA LEU A 591 -37.06 -34.08 -10.45
C LEU A 591 -38.33 -34.93 -10.25
N GLU A 592 -38.81 -35.09 -9.02
CA GLU A 592 -40.08 -35.79 -8.76
C GLU A 592 -41.29 -35.04 -9.34
N ARG A 593 -41.32 -33.71 -9.22
CA ARG A 593 -42.38 -32.89 -9.83
C ARG A 593 -42.36 -32.94 -11.37
N LEU A 594 -41.17 -33.02 -11.98
CA LEU A 594 -41.05 -33.16 -13.43
C LEU A 594 -41.59 -34.51 -13.94
N LYS A 595 -41.59 -35.57 -13.12
CA LYS A 595 -42.20 -36.87 -13.49
C LYS A 595 -43.73 -36.82 -13.57
N THR A 596 -44.36 -35.86 -12.89
CA THR A 596 -45.82 -35.68 -12.86
C THR A 596 -46.30 -34.56 -13.77
N LEU A 597 -45.42 -33.64 -14.18
CA LEU A 597 -45.69 -32.61 -15.19
C LEU A 597 -46.01 -33.24 -16.55
N GLY A 598 -47.23 -33.02 -17.04
CA GLY A 598 -47.71 -33.50 -18.34
C GLY A 598 -48.53 -34.80 -18.31
N LYS A 599 -48.74 -35.42 -17.14
CA LYS A 599 -49.74 -36.49 -16.99
C LYS A 599 -51.11 -35.88 -16.67
N PRO A 600 -52.20 -36.31 -17.34
CA PRO A 600 -53.54 -35.84 -16.98
C PRO A 600 -53.80 -36.21 -15.51
N ALA A 601 -54.34 -35.28 -14.74
CA ALA A 601 -54.77 -35.55 -13.37
C ALA A 601 -55.82 -36.68 -13.43
N SER A 602 -55.42 -37.86 -12.96
CA SER A 602 -56.27 -39.05 -12.89
C SER A 602 -57.25 -38.95 -11.72
#